data_AF-C6PU33-F1
#
_entry.id   AF-C6PU33-F1
#
_cell.length_a   1.000
_cell.length_b   1.000
_cell.length_c   1.000
_cell.angle_alpha   90.00
_cell.angle_beta   90.00
_cell.angle_gamma   90.00
#
_symmetry.space_group_name_H-M   'P 1'
#
loop_
_entity.id
_entity.type
_entity.pdbx_description
1 polymer ?
#
loop_
_entity_poly.entity_id
_entity_poly.type
_entity_poly.pdbx_seq_one_letter_code
_entity_poly.pdbx_strand_id
1 'polypeptide(L)'
;MKLGISILSEQLSDYITCSKCNDFSNELNLNRPEHYIDQKVLLSSHLYIASALTLSDSIIAESASCLICVGKPPEEYFMQNFSILCVSDNINVLSLFNMVQNIYDRYDVWDQRMQQCINSYSDLQDIIDVSDAIFQNPIYFSDANYLILAESHNNPLNIKYNYIPERCINNLKCNKDYEEMWQSGVPTISYHDYRHLSIVVKSQGKFVIFISIMESNIHFRTSDSALLQYMSNYVLLSYDQNLMRSENSYSSLEYFIKQYLNNQHISDRDFEKALMSLNWKIDHTYYVCYIELTEVELRYNMVKYQCSQIENLFTSAAIVFEYNSSITTVINLSLIDDPKTTEANLRLLLQNSNLKGGKSREFNNINNVRNYYIQAFSALEIGKSADSNLYFYNFEDYCLQYMLKNSYQNLIPESLCPSGLIQMNEYDKVHNTQYVLTLKTYFEQKFNVTHAAKKLYIHRTTFIERLSRIKNFIGIDFEDSRECLYLMIALEIMN
;
A
#
# COMPACT_ATOMS: atom_id res chain seq x y z
N MET A 1 -6.07 -31.05 -18.62
CA MET A 1 -4.89 -30.16 -18.77
C MET A 1 -3.78 -30.79 -19.63
N LYS A 2 -2.99 -29.98 -20.37
CA LYS A 2 -1.73 -30.40 -21.02
C LYS A 2 -0.55 -30.25 -20.04
N LEU A 3 0.51 -31.05 -20.18
CA LEU A 3 1.67 -31.01 -19.27
C LEU A 3 2.94 -30.54 -19.96
N GLY A 4 3.91 -30.14 -19.14
CA GLY A 4 5.29 -29.86 -19.57
C GLY A 4 6.22 -31.02 -19.26
N ILE A 5 7.36 -31.06 -19.93
CA ILE A 5 8.39 -32.10 -19.73
C ILE A 5 8.98 -31.99 -18.32
N SER A 6 9.10 -30.78 -17.77
CA SER A 6 9.56 -30.54 -16.40
C SER A 6 8.71 -31.29 -15.37
N ILE A 7 7.38 -31.24 -15.50
CA ILE A 7 6.45 -31.99 -14.63
C ILE A 7 6.73 -33.49 -14.70
N LEU A 8 6.83 -34.04 -15.91
CA LEU A 8 7.10 -35.46 -16.12
C LEU A 8 8.47 -35.87 -15.56
N SER A 9 9.49 -35.05 -15.78
CA SER A 9 10.84 -35.26 -15.28
C SER A 9 10.91 -35.25 -13.75
N GLU A 10 10.17 -34.35 -13.10
CA GLU A 10 10.13 -34.24 -11.65
C GLU A 10 9.39 -35.44 -11.03
N GLN A 11 8.24 -35.82 -11.57
CA GLN A 11 7.42 -36.93 -11.07
C GLN A 11 8.03 -38.32 -11.36
N LEU A 12 8.89 -38.44 -12.37
CA LEU A 12 9.59 -39.68 -12.72
C LEU A 12 11.05 -39.70 -12.27
N SER A 13 11.49 -38.70 -11.49
CA SER A 13 12.90 -38.49 -11.12
C SER A 13 13.60 -39.74 -10.57
N ASP A 14 12.93 -40.52 -9.72
CA ASP A 14 13.46 -41.78 -9.15
C ASP A 14 13.79 -42.86 -10.19
N TYR A 15 13.21 -42.75 -11.39
CA TYR A 15 13.34 -43.74 -12.45
C TYR A 15 14.20 -43.26 -13.63
N ILE A 16 14.52 -41.97 -13.70
CA ILE A 16 15.25 -41.37 -14.82
C ILE A 16 16.74 -41.71 -14.72
N THR A 17 17.29 -42.25 -15.81
CA THR A 17 18.71 -42.61 -15.94
C THR A 17 19.50 -41.60 -16.79
N CYS A 18 18.86 -40.98 -17.77
CA CYS A 18 19.39 -39.87 -18.56
C CYS A 18 18.27 -38.98 -19.08
N SER A 19 18.59 -37.73 -19.42
CA SER A 19 17.61 -36.81 -20.00
C SER A 19 18.27 -35.79 -20.93
N LYS A 20 17.52 -35.35 -21.95
CA LYS A 20 17.76 -34.16 -22.75
C LYS A 20 16.48 -33.35 -22.79
N CYS A 21 16.52 -32.11 -22.35
CA CYS A 21 15.38 -31.19 -22.40
C CYS A 21 15.73 -30.00 -23.29
N ASN A 22 14.82 -29.63 -24.18
CA ASN A 22 14.94 -28.42 -25.01
C ASN A 22 14.27 -27.21 -24.32
N ASP A 23 14.36 -26.03 -24.94
CA ASP A 23 13.86 -24.75 -24.39
C ASP A 23 12.34 -24.76 -24.06
N PHE A 24 11.55 -25.60 -24.74
CA PHE A 24 10.10 -25.76 -24.52
C PHE A 24 9.75 -26.67 -23.34
N SER A 25 10.73 -27.15 -22.57
CA SER A 25 10.51 -28.14 -21.51
C SER A 25 9.59 -27.67 -20.39
N ASN A 26 9.45 -26.36 -20.21
CA ASN A 26 8.60 -25.75 -19.18
C ASN A 26 7.20 -25.36 -19.69
N GLU A 27 6.95 -25.42 -20.99
CA GLU A 27 5.63 -25.10 -21.54
C GLU A 27 4.65 -26.25 -21.32
N LEU A 28 3.42 -25.92 -20.93
CA LEU A 28 2.33 -26.87 -20.72
C LEU A 28 1.65 -27.23 -22.05
N ASN A 29 2.41 -27.86 -22.96
CA ASN A 29 1.98 -28.08 -24.35
C ASN A 29 1.84 -29.57 -24.75
N LEU A 30 2.32 -30.52 -23.95
CA LEU A 30 2.28 -31.94 -24.28
C LEU A 30 0.87 -32.54 -24.12
N ASN A 31 0.40 -33.15 -25.21
CA ASN A 31 -0.78 -34.01 -25.26
C ASN A 31 -0.55 -35.32 -24.49
N ARG A 32 -1.58 -36.18 -24.43
CA ARG A 32 -1.53 -37.46 -23.72
C ARG A 32 -0.39 -38.37 -24.22
N PRO A 33 0.11 -39.28 -23.36
CA PRO A 33 1.08 -40.26 -23.79
C PRO A 33 0.50 -41.16 -24.89
N GLU A 34 1.31 -41.42 -25.90
CA GLU A 34 1.03 -42.32 -27.01
C GLU A 34 2.12 -43.39 -27.06
N HIS A 35 1.76 -44.61 -27.44
CA HIS A 35 2.78 -45.61 -27.74
C HIS A 35 3.49 -45.27 -29.04
N TYR A 36 4.81 -45.40 -29.03
CA TYR A 36 5.57 -45.45 -30.27
C TYR A 36 5.29 -46.76 -31.01
N ILE A 37 4.86 -46.66 -32.27
CA ILE A 37 4.45 -47.73 -33.17
C ILE A 37 5.19 -47.61 -34.52
N ASP A 38 6.52 -47.45 -34.46
CA ASP A 38 7.41 -47.36 -35.63
C ASP A 38 7.18 -46.15 -36.55
N GLN A 39 6.52 -45.10 -36.05
CA GLN A 39 6.42 -43.85 -36.80
C GLN A 39 7.80 -43.20 -36.98
N LYS A 40 8.07 -42.71 -38.18
CA LYS A 40 9.34 -42.04 -38.52
C LYS A 40 9.38 -40.57 -38.12
N VAL A 41 8.23 -39.98 -37.78
CA VAL A 41 8.09 -38.57 -37.44
C VAL A 41 7.50 -38.43 -36.04
N LEU A 42 8.18 -37.69 -35.17
CA LEU A 42 7.65 -37.27 -33.88
C LEU A 42 7.00 -35.89 -34.03
N LEU A 43 5.69 -35.83 -33.88
CA LEU A 43 4.89 -34.61 -34.04
C LEU A 43 5.04 -33.65 -32.83
N SER A 44 4.98 -32.35 -33.10
CA SER A 44 5.05 -31.30 -32.08
C SER A 44 3.92 -31.42 -31.06
N SER A 45 4.18 -31.16 -29.78
CA SER A 45 3.22 -31.32 -28.67
C SER A 45 2.77 -32.77 -28.40
N HIS A 46 3.39 -33.79 -29.01
CA HIS A 46 3.12 -35.20 -28.69
C HIS A 46 4.16 -35.76 -27.71
N LEU A 47 3.69 -36.68 -26.88
CA LEU A 47 4.48 -37.43 -25.91
C LEU A 47 4.46 -38.92 -26.29
N TYR A 48 5.61 -39.44 -26.72
CA TYR A 48 5.74 -40.84 -27.12
C TYR A 48 6.41 -41.66 -26.03
N ILE A 49 5.94 -42.90 -25.84
CA ILE A 49 6.53 -43.86 -24.91
C ILE A 49 6.98 -45.10 -25.69
N ALA A 50 8.25 -45.47 -25.53
CA ALA A 50 8.88 -46.56 -26.27
C ALA A 50 9.86 -47.36 -25.41
N SER A 51 10.22 -48.57 -25.85
CA SER A 51 11.45 -49.22 -25.42
C SER A 51 12.56 -48.84 -26.37
N ALA A 52 13.79 -48.70 -25.88
CA ALA A 52 14.97 -48.51 -26.72
C ALA A 52 15.12 -49.63 -27.78
N LEU A 53 14.60 -50.82 -27.49
CA LEU A 53 14.64 -51.99 -28.38
C LEU A 53 13.66 -51.88 -29.57
N THR A 54 12.66 -51.00 -29.48
CA THR A 54 11.61 -50.83 -30.50
C THR A 54 11.74 -49.51 -31.27
N LEU A 55 12.86 -48.79 -31.10
CA LEU A 55 13.07 -47.52 -31.79
C LEU A 55 13.57 -47.76 -33.22
N SER A 56 13.09 -46.94 -34.16
CA SER A 56 13.59 -46.96 -35.54
C SER A 56 15.03 -46.45 -35.63
N ASP A 57 15.79 -46.96 -36.61
CA ASP A 57 17.17 -46.51 -36.87
C ASP A 57 17.26 -45.02 -37.23
N SER A 58 16.20 -44.44 -37.78
CA SER A 58 16.16 -43.01 -38.14
C SER A 58 14.83 -42.38 -37.71
N ILE A 59 14.91 -41.19 -37.13
CA ILE A 59 13.75 -40.42 -36.69
C ILE A 59 13.90 -38.95 -37.06
N ILE A 60 12.79 -38.36 -37.50
CA ILE A 60 12.65 -36.93 -37.71
C ILE A 60 11.72 -36.43 -36.61
N ALA A 61 12.08 -35.34 -35.93
CA ALA A 61 11.25 -34.80 -34.86
C ALA A 61 10.97 -33.32 -35.09
N GLU A 62 9.71 -32.95 -34.94
CA GLU A 62 9.30 -31.56 -34.84
C GLU A 62 9.70 -30.98 -33.47
N SER A 63 9.91 -29.66 -33.41
CA SER A 63 10.20 -28.96 -32.16
C SER A 63 9.06 -29.14 -31.14
N ALA A 64 9.40 -29.22 -29.85
CA ALA A 64 8.46 -29.45 -28.74
C ALA A 64 7.75 -30.82 -28.77
N SER A 65 8.33 -31.83 -29.41
CA SER A 65 7.98 -33.24 -29.20
C SER A 65 8.78 -33.85 -28.04
N CYS A 66 8.25 -34.91 -27.42
CA CYS A 66 8.92 -35.61 -26.32
C CYS A 66 8.85 -37.12 -26.47
N LEU A 67 9.95 -37.81 -26.13
CA LEU A 67 10.05 -39.27 -26.03
C LEU A 67 10.45 -39.67 -24.61
N ILE A 68 9.68 -40.54 -23.97
CA ILE A 68 10.08 -41.25 -22.76
C ILE A 68 10.45 -42.68 -23.15
N CYS A 69 11.71 -43.04 -22.96
CA CYS A 69 12.29 -44.29 -23.43
C CYS A 69 12.67 -45.19 -22.26
N VAL A 70 12.23 -46.46 -22.28
CA VAL A 70 12.75 -47.49 -21.38
C VAL A 70 14.09 -47.97 -21.92
N GLY A 71 15.15 -47.79 -21.13
CA GLY A 71 16.54 -48.02 -21.53
C GLY A 71 17.14 -46.82 -22.27
N LYS A 72 18.40 -46.98 -22.71
CA LYS A 72 19.14 -45.91 -23.39
C LYS A 72 18.92 -46.00 -24.92
N PRO A 73 18.35 -44.97 -25.57
CA PRO A 73 18.22 -44.93 -27.03
C PRO A 73 19.59 -44.72 -27.72
N PRO A 74 19.69 -44.94 -29.04
CA PRO A 74 20.91 -44.63 -29.81
C PRO A 74 21.37 -43.17 -29.62
N GLU A 75 22.68 -42.92 -29.66
CA GLU A 75 23.24 -41.58 -29.39
C GLU A 75 22.72 -40.50 -30.35
N GLU A 76 22.39 -40.88 -31.59
CA GLU A 76 21.84 -39.99 -32.61
C GLU A 76 20.53 -39.31 -32.17
N TYR A 77 19.72 -39.97 -31.32
CA TYR A 77 18.48 -39.40 -30.79
C TYR A 77 18.75 -38.16 -29.93
N PHE A 78 19.85 -38.14 -29.18
CA PHE A 78 20.24 -36.99 -28.37
C PHE A 78 20.74 -35.80 -29.20
N MET A 79 21.03 -36.00 -30.50
CA MET A 79 21.42 -34.92 -31.41
C MET A 79 20.22 -34.25 -32.10
N GLN A 80 19.02 -34.85 -32.01
CA GLN A 80 17.81 -34.36 -32.66
C GLN A 80 17.08 -33.26 -31.88
N ASN A 81 16.23 -32.48 -32.54
CA ASN A 81 15.55 -31.32 -31.95
C ASN A 81 14.26 -31.67 -31.16
N PHE A 82 14.35 -32.64 -30.24
CA PHE A 82 13.26 -33.00 -29.32
C PHE A 82 13.79 -33.36 -27.92
N SER A 83 12.87 -33.48 -26.96
CA SER A 83 13.23 -33.83 -25.58
C SER A 83 13.11 -35.32 -25.31
N ILE A 84 14.03 -35.87 -24.54
CA ILE A 84 14.12 -37.30 -24.23
C ILE A 84 14.28 -37.49 -22.73
N LEU A 85 13.45 -38.37 -22.15
CA LEU A 85 13.63 -38.89 -20.80
C LEU A 85 13.91 -40.39 -20.88
N CYS A 86 15.11 -40.81 -20.47
CA CYS A 86 15.47 -42.22 -20.37
C CYS A 86 15.08 -42.74 -18.99
N VAL A 87 14.39 -43.87 -18.93
CA VAL A 87 13.94 -44.52 -17.71
C VAL A 87 14.65 -45.87 -17.56
N SER A 88 14.88 -46.33 -16.32
CA SER A 88 15.49 -47.63 -16.05
C SER A 88 14.79 -48.77 -16.81
N ASP A 89 15.60 -49.68 -17.35
CA ASP A 89 15.20 -50.92 -18.01
C ASP A 89 14.53 -51.95 -17.07
N ASN A 90 14.55 -51.70 -15.76
CA ASN A 90 13.82 -52.49 -14.77
C ASN A 90 12.29 -52.28 -14.84
N ILE A 91 11.83 -51.25 -15.56
CA ILE A 91 10.40 -50.94 -15.73
C ILE A 91 10.00 -51.31 -17.16
N ASN A 92 8.86 -51.99 -17.32
CA ASN A 92 8.34 -52.25 -18.66
C ASN A 92 7.55 -51.04 -19.21
N VAL A 93 7.45 -50.95 -20.54
CA VAL A 93 6.80 -49.85 -21.26
C VAL A 93 5.33 -49.64 -20.84
N LEU A 94 4.59 -50.71 -20.53
CA LEU A 94 3.18 -50.62 -20.11
C LEU A 94 3.05 -50.01 -18.71
N SER A 95 3.93 -50.40 -17.78
CA SER A 95 4.00 -49.81 -16.44
C SER A 95 4.36 -48.33 -16.53
N LEU A 96 5.35 -47.97 -17.34
CA LEU A 96 5.72 -46.58 -17.58
C LEU A 96 4.55 -45.78 -18.18
N PHE A 97 3.83 -46.34 -19.15
CA PHE A 97 2.65 -45.71 -19.72
C PHE A 97 1.59 -45.40 -18.67
N ASN A 98 1.27 -46.35 -17.79
CA ASN A 98 0.34 -46.14 -16.69
C ASN A 98 0.83 -45.11 -15.67
N MET A 99 2.13 -45.09 -15.36
CA MET A 99 2.72 -44.07 -14.48
C MET A 99 2.56 -42.67 -15.07
N VAL A 100 2.84 -42.49 -16.35
CA VAL A 100 2.66 -41.22 -17.06
C VAL A 100 1.19 -40.82 -17.10
N GLN A 101 0.26 -41.75 -17.40
CA GLN A 101 -1.17 -41.47 -17.34
C GLN A 101 -1.62 -40.98 -15.96
N ASN A 102 -1.19 -41.66 -14.88
CA ASN A 102 -1.53 -41.25 -13.52
C ASN A 102 -1.02 -39.83 -13.19
N ILE A 103 0.13 -39.42 -13.75
CA ILE A 103 0.61 -38.05 -13.63
C ILE A 103 -0.39 -37.09 -14.29
N TYR A 104 -0.80 -37.35 -15.54
CA TYR A 104 -1.82 -36.52 -16.20
C TYR A 104 -3.13 -36.46 -15.41
N ASP A 105 -3.63 -37.60 -14.94
CA ASP A 105 -4.89 -37.67 -14.20
C ASP A 105 -4.87 -36.80 -12.94
N ARG A 106 -3.73 -36.75 -12.22
CA ARG A 106 -3.56 -35.86 -11.06
C ARG A 106 -3.78 -34.39 -11.43
N TYR A 107 -3.18 -33.92 -12.52
CA TYR A 107 -3.29 -32.53 -12.95
C TYR A 107 -4.64 -32.22 -13.61
N ASP A 108 -5.30 -33.20 -14.21
CA ASP A 108 -6.69 -33.04 -14.66
C ASP A 108 -7.66 -32.87 -13.51
N VAL A 109 -7.48 -33.64 -12.44
CA VAL A 109 -8.31 -33.48 -11.23
C VAL A 109 -8.15 -32.07 -10.67
N TRP A 110 -6.93 -31.53 -10.68
CA TRP A 110 -6.69 -30.15 -10.28
C TRP A 110 -7.37 -29.14 -11.20
N ASP A 111 -7.20 -29.25 -12.52
CA ASP A 111 -7.85 -28.42 -13.53
C ASP A 111 -9.38 -28.44 -13.42
N GLN A 112 -9.98 -29.63 -13.24
CA GLN A 112 -11.42 -29.80 -13.02
C GLN A 112 -11.89 -29.12 -11.74
N ARG A 113 -11.15 -29.24 -10.63
CA ARG A 113 -11.49 -28.58 -9.36
C ARG A 113 -11.39 -27.06 -9.47
N MET A 114 -10.38 -26.54 -10.15
CA MET A 114 -10.25 -25.12 -10.45
C MET A 114 -11.45 -24.61 -11.28
N GLN A 115 -11.87 -25.34 -12.32
CA GLN A 115 -13.06 -25.00 -13.09
C GLN A 115 -14.35 -25.04 -12.25
N GLN A 116 -14.47 -26.02 -11.33
CA GLN A 116 -15.59 -26.09 -10.40
C GLN A 116 -15.63 -24.87 -9.46
N CYS A 117 -14.48 -24.37 -9.01
CA CYS A 117 -14.40 -23.16 -8.18
C CYS A 117 -15.01 -21.95 -8.92
N ILE A 118 -14.69 -21.80 -10.21
CA ILE A 118 -15.27 -20.73 -11.06
C ILE A 118 -16.77 -20.93 -11.26
N ASN A 119 -17.19 -22.13 -11.64
CA ASN A 119 -18.59 -22.42 -11.95
C ASN A 119 -19.53 -22.29 -10.74
N SER A 120 -19.01 -22.54 -9.53
CA SER A 120 -19.79 -22.47 -8.29
C SER A 120 -19.80 -21.08 -7.66
N TYR A 121 -19.17 -20.07 -8.30
CA TYR A 121 -18.98 -18.72 -7.76
C TYR A 121 -18.33 -18.72 -6.37
N SER A 122 -17.37 -19.62 -6.21
CA SER A 122 -16.64 -19.82 -4.96
C SER A 122 -15.62 -18.70 -4.76
N ASP A 123 -15.12 -18.53 -3.53
CA ASP A 123 -14.20 -17.43 -3.23
C ASP A 123 -12.76 -17.75 -3.68
N LEU A 124 -11.86 -16.80 -3.47
CA LEU A 124 -10.45 -16.98 -3.83
C LEU A 124 -9.73 -18.01 -2.93
N GLN A 125 -10.28 -18.34 -1.77
CA GLN A 125 -9.71 -19.33 -0.85
C GLN A 125 -9.83 -20.74 -1.42
N ASP A 126 -10.96 -21.07 -2.05
CA ASP A 126 -11.17 -22.38 -2.68
C ASP A 126 -10.09 -22.69 -3.74
N ILE A 127 -9.65 -21.68 -4.50
CA ILE A 127 -8.57 -21.80 -5.48
C ILE A 127 -7.23 -22.16 -4.82
N ILE A 128 -6.91 -21.56 -3.67
CA ILE A 128 -5.72 -21.89 -2.89
C ILE A 128 -5.80 -23.33 -2.40
N ASP A 129 -6.93 -23.70 -1.80
CA ASP A 129 -7.13 -24.99 -1.15
C ASP A 129 -7.01 -26.15 -2.15
N VAL A 130 -7.57 -26.03 -3.35
CA VAL A 130 -7.45 -27.07 -4.39
C VAL A 130 -6.04 -27.14 -4.99
N SER A 131 -5.24 -26.08 -4.85
CA SER A 131 -3.89 -25.97 -5.39
C SER A 131 -2.79 -26.37 -4.40
N ASP A 132 -3.12 -26.52 -3.12
CA ASP A 132 -2.19 -26.89 -2.05
C ASP A 132 -1.43 -28.19 -2.37
N ALA A 133 -2.14 -29.23 -2.81
CA ALA A 133 -1.54 -30.51 -3.18
C ALA A 133 -0.64 -30.46 -4.44
N ILE A 134 -0.74 -29.40 -5.24
CA ILE A 134 0.09 -29.22 -6.44
C ILE A 134 1.38 -28.52 -6.06
N PHE A 135 1.30 -27.37 -5.39
CA PHE A 135 2.46 -26.55 -5.06
C PHE A 135 3.19 -26.99 -3.78
N GLN A 136 2.47 -27.55 -2.81
CA GLN A 136 2.98 -28.04 -1.51
C GLN A 136 3.72 -26.98 -0.67
N ASN A 137 3.65 -25.72 -1.09
CA ASN A 137 4.23 -24.55 -0.46
C ASN A 137 3.10 -23.54 -0.19
N PRO A 138 3.17 -22.76 0.91
CA PRO A 138 2.12 -21.79 1.24
C PRO A 138 1.91 -20.76 0.13
N ILE A 139 0.64 -20.46 -0.14
CA ILE A 139 0.19 -19.52 -1.16
C ILE A 139 -0.60 -18.40 -0.46
N TYR A 140 -0.44 -17.17 -0.90
CA TYR A 140 -1.36 -16.09 -0.54
C TYR A 140 -1.68 -15.22 -1.74
N PHE A 141 -2.89 -14.67 -1.75
CA PHE A 141 -3.36 -13.70 -2.72
C PHE A 141 -3.58 -12.36 -2.02
N SER A 142 -3.17 -11.26 -2.65
CA SER A 142 -3.47 -9.91 -2.16
C SER A 142 -4.02 -9.00 -3.26
N ASP A 143 -4.78 -7.98 -2.88
CA ASP A 143 -5.23 -6.94 -3.79
C ASP A 143 -4.11 -5.94 -4.13
N ALA A 144 -4.49 -4.86 -4.82
CA ALA A 144 -3.57 -3.80 -5.20
C ALA A 144 -2.98 -2.96 -4.07
N ASN A 145 -3.57 -3.09 -2.88
CA ASN A 145 -3.18 -2.40 -1.67
C ASN A 145 -2.51 -3.36 -0.66
N TYR A 146 -2.12 -4.55 -1.11
CA TYR A 146 -1.52 -5.60 -0.29
C TYR A 146 -2.44 -6.15 0.82
N LEU A 147 -3.76 -5.94 0.70
CA LEU A 147 -4.75 -6.63 1.52
C LEU A 147 -4.83 -8.09 1.08
N ILE A 148 -4.59 -9.00 2.00
CA ILE A 148 -4.73 -10.44 1.81
C ILE A 148 -6.19 -10.78 1.58
N LEU A 149 -6.45 -11.36 0.41
CA LEU A 149 -7.77 -11.82 -0.02
C LEU A 149 -7.99 -13.29 0.32
N ALA A 150 -6.92 -14.09 0.34
CA ALA A 150 -6.93 -15.51 0.66
C ALA A 150 -5.50 -15.96 1.02
N GLU A 151 -5.37 -16.97 1.88
CA GLU A 151 -4.06 -17.54 2.25
C GLU A 151 -4.14 -19.02 2.67
N SER A 152 -3.05 -19.76 2.47
CA SER A 152 -2.91 -21.12 3.00
C SER A 152 -2.92 -21.12 4.53
N HIS A 153 -3.56 -22.12 5.14
CA HIS A 153 -3.71 -22.24 6.61
C HIS A 153 -2.40 -22.22 7.41
N ASN A 154 -1.25 -22.59 6.82
CA ASN A 154 0.05 -22.65 7.48
C ASN A 154 1.01 -21.57 6.96
N ASN A 155 0.56 -20.32 6.82
CA ASN A 155 1.41 -19.23 6.35
C ASN A 155 2.34 -18.68 7.46
N PRO A 156 3.67 -18.85 7.38
CA PRO A 156 4.60 -18.38 8.41
C PRO A 156 4.83 -16.85 8.41
N LEU A 157 4.23 -16.08 7.50
CA LEU A 157 4.38 -14.61 7.47
C LEU A 157 3.73 -13.88 8.66
N ASN A 158 2.99 -14.60 9.53
CA ASN A 158 2.31 -14.06 10.71
C ASN A 158 1.50 -12.81 10.35
N ILE A 159 0.59 -12.98 9.38
CA ILE A 159 -0.20 -11.91 8.79
C ILE A 159 -0.99 -11.19 9.88
N LYS A 160 -0.74 -9.89 10.01
CA LYS A 160 -1.48 -9.02 10.93
C LYS A 160 -2.46 -8.17 10.14
N TYR A 161 -3.70 -8.10 10.63
CA TYR A 161 -4.76 -7.25 10.06
C TYR A 161 -5.08 -7.55 8.59
N ASN A 162 -4.80 -8.77 8.12
CA ASN A 162 -4.96 -9.17 6.72
C ASN A 162 -4.11 -8.34 5.73
N TYR A 163 -2.97 -7.78 6.11
CA TYR A 163 -2.06 -7.11 5.17
C TYR A 163 -0.68 -7.78 5.14
N ILE A 164 -0.02 -7.73 3.97
CA ILE A 164 1.38 -8.13 3.84
C ILE A 164 2.24 -7.21 4.72
N PRO A 165 3.15 -7.75 5.56
CA PRO A 165 4.00 -6.92 6.42
C PRO A 165 4.83 -5.90 5.63
N GLU A 166 4.94 -4.67 6.15
CA GLU A 166 5.65 -3.55 5.50
C GLU A 166 7.10 -3.89 5.11
N ARG A 167 7.79 -4.64 5.97
CA ARG A 167 9.16 -5.14 5.71
C ARG A 167 9.24 -5.97 4.42
N CYS A 168 8.24 -6.81 4.14
CA CYS A 168 8.18 -7.65 2.95
C CYS A 168 7.89 -6.78 1.73
N ILE A 169 6.96 -5.83 1.88
CA ILE A 169 6.61 -4.86 0.84
C ILE A 169 7.82 -4.01 0.43
N ASN A 170 8.61 -3.51 1.40
CA ASN A 170 9.80 -2.70 1.13
C ASN A 170 10.87 -3.51 0.40
N ASN A 171 11.09 -4.78 0.77
CA ASN A 171 12.06 -5.62 0.09
C ASN A 171 11.63 -5.99 -1.34
N LEU A 172 10.34 -6.26 -1.57
CA LEU A 172 9.78 -6.49 -2.91
C LEU A 172 10.06 -5.29 -3.83
N LYS A 173 9.87 -4.07 -3.33
CA LYS A 173 10.01 -2.82 -4.10
C LYS A 173 11.45 -2.46 -4.49
N CYS A 174 12.45 -2.92 -3.74
CA CYS A 174 13.86 -2.69 -4.09
C CYS A 174 14.41 -3.71 -5.09
N ASN A 175 13.60 -4.69 -5.51
CA ASN A 175 14.02 -5.76 -6.40
C ASN A 175 13.63 -5.46 -7.86
N LYS A 176 14.61 -5.44 -8.76
CA LYS A 176 14.37 -5.24 -10.21
C LYS A 176 13.46 -6.31 -10.80
N ASP A 177 13.59 -7.54 -10.32
CA ASP A 177 12.80 -8.67 -10.79
C ASP A 177 11.31 -8.47 -10.44
N TYR A 178 11.02 -7.78 -9.35
CA TYR A 178 9.65 -7.40 -8.97
C TYR A 178 9.10 -6.33 -9.92
N GLU A 179 9.89 -5.30 -10.28
CA GLU A 179 9.46 -4.30 -11.28
C GLU A 179 9.19 -4.95 -12.65
N GLU A 180 10.05 -5.88 -13.09
CA GLU A 180 9.87 -6.62 -14.34
C GLU A 180 8.64 -7.52 -14.31
N MET A 181 8.37 -8.21 -13.19
CA MET A 181 7.13 -8.98 -12.98
C MET A 181 5.90 -8.08 -13.06
N TRP A 182 5.96 -6.88 -12.46
CA TRP A 182 4.87 -5.90 -12.53
C TRP A 182 4.59 -5.41 -13.94
N GLN A 183 5.60 -5.33 -14.80
CA GLN A 183 5.42 -4.93 -16.20
C GLN A 183 4.95 -6.09 -17.06
N SER A 184 5.64 -7.22 -17.01
CA SER A 184 5.45 -8.38 -17.89
C SER A 184 4.26 -9.26 -17.52
N GLY A 185 3.89 -9.33 -16.24
CA GLY A 185 2.88 -10.29 -15.75
C GLY A 185 3.36 -11.75 -15.78
N VAL A 186 4.66 -11.97 -15.87
CA VAL A 186 5.28 -13.31 -15.88
C VAL A 186 5.65 -13.72 -14.45
N PRO A 187 5.56 -15.01 -14.07
CA PRO A 187 5.99 -15.47 -12.76
C PRO A 187 7.48 -15.24 -12.55
N THR A 188 7.82 -14.66 -11.40
CA THR A 188 9.20 -14.28 -11.07
C THR A 188 9.56 -14.72 -9.66
N ILE A 189 10.80 -15.18 -9.49
CA ILE A 189 11.35 -15.51 -8.18
C ILE A 189 12.00 -14.26 -7.58
N SER A 190 11.60 -13.92 -6.36
CA SER A 190 12.19 -12.85 -5.57
C SER A 190 12.57 -13.37 -4.18
N TYR A 191 13.51 -12.71 -3.50
CA TYR A 191 13.97 -13.13 -2.17
C TYR A 191 13.79 -12.01 -1.16
N HIS A 192 13.17 -12.34 -0.03
CA HIS A 192 13.06 -11.45 1.13
C HIS A 192 13.46 -12.24 2.39
N ASP A 193 12.49 -12.84 3.10
CA ASP A 193 12.76 -13.80 4.19
C ASP A 193 12.85 -15.24 3.68
N TYR A 194 12.07 -15.53 2.63
CA TYR A 194 12.03 -16.77 1.89
C TYR A 194 12.19 -16.45 0.40
N ARG A 195 12.43 -17.46 -0.42
CA ARG A 195 12.22 -17.33 -1.87
C ARG A 195 10.71 -17.33 -2.14
N HIS A 196 10.27 -16.38 -2.93
CA HIS A 196 8.87 -16.22 -3.34
C HIS A 196 8.78 -16.33 -4.85
N LEU A 197 7.99 -17.29 -5.35
CA LEU A 197 7.57 -17.33 -6.74
C LEU A 197 6.25 -16.59 -6.84
N SER A 198 6.26 -15.44 -7.51
CA SER A 198 5.11 -14.52 -7.50
C SER A 198 4.71 -14.10 -8.91
N ILE A 199 3.43 -13.76 -9.08
CA ILE A 199 2.87 -13.22 -10.33
C ILE A 199 1.85 -12.13 -10.02
N VAL A 200 1.81 -11.14 -10.92
CA VAL A 200 0.80 -10.08 -10.91
C VAL A 200 -0.28 -10.39 -11.94
N VAL A 201 -1.52 -10.53 -11.47
CA VAL A 201 -2.72 -10.72 -12.30
C VAL A 201 -3.29 -9.36 -12.68
N LYS A 202 -3.57 -9.17 -13.97
CA LYS A 202 -4.13 -7.93 -14.52
C LYS A 202 -5.44 -8.19 -15.24
N SER A 203 -6.47 -7.39 -14.95
CA SER A 203 -7.72 -7.32 -15.72
C SER A 203 -7.77 -6.01 -16.48
N GLN A 204 -8.02 -6.07 -17.80
CA GLN A 204 -8.07 -4.90 -18.70
C GLN A 204 -6.85 -3.96 -18.57
N GLY A 205 -5.66 -4.54 -18.34
CA GLY A 205 -4.41 -3.79 -18.15
C GLY A 205 -4.22 -3.16 -16.77
N LYS A 206 -5.19 -3.28 -15.86
CA LYS A 206 -5.08 -2.84 -14.46
C LYS A 206 -4.70 -4.01 -13.56
N PHE A 207 -3.84 -3.73 -12.59
CA PHE A 207 -3.50 -4.68 -11.53
C PHE A 207 -4.70 -4.99 -10.65
N VAL A 208 -4.96 -6.28 -10.41
CA VAL A 208 -6.10 -6.72 -9.61
C VAL A 208 -5.70 -7.64 -8.46
N ILE A 209 -4.81 -8.60 -8.69
CA ILE A 209 -4.40 -9.59 -7.67
C ILE A 209 -2.91 -9.88 -7.79
N PHE A 210 -2.21 -9.88 -6.66
CA PHE A 210 -0.86 -10.40 -6.53
C PHE A 210 -0.91 -11.79 -5.90
N ILE A 211 -0.30 -12.77 -6.55
CA ILE A 211 -0.20 -14.14 -6.06
C ILE A 211 1.25 -14.40 -5.69
N SER A 212 1.49 -14.98 -4.52
CA SER A 212 2.83 -15.38 -4.10
C SER A 212 2.81 -16.77 -3.48
N ILE A 213 3.74 -17.61 -3.92
CA ILE A 213 4.04 -18.92 -3.35
C ILE A 213 5.36 -18.78 -2.60
N MET A 214 5.40 -19.24 -1.35
CA MET A 214 6.55 -19.11 -0.48
C MET A 214 7.29 -20.43 -0.31
N GLU A 215 8.59 -20.44 -0.55
CA GLU A 215 9.42 -21.63 -0.43
C GLU A 215 9.76 -21.96 1.03
N SER A 216 8.81 -22.54 1.76
CA SER A 216 9.00 -22.92 3.16
C SER A 216 9.02 -24.43 3.42
N ASN A 217 8.34 -25.21 2.56
CA ASN A 217 8.14 -26.64 2.79
C ASN A 217 9.00 -27.49 1.84
N ILE A 218 8.97 -27.17 0.55
CA ILE A 218 9.76 -27.84 -0.49
C ILE A 218 10.46 -26.83 -1.38
N HIS A 219 11.55 -27.23 -2.03
CA HIS A 219 12.19 -26.38 -3.01
C HIS A 219 11.32 -26.19 -4.26
N PHE A 220 11.36 -24.99 -4.83
CA PHE A 220 10.71 -24.69 -6.10
C PHE A 220 11.22 -25.63 -7.18
N ARG A 221 10.25 -26.22 -7.85
CA ARG A 221 10.43 -27.06 -9.02
C ARG A 221 10.45 -26.20 -10.27
N THR A 222 11.05 -26.72 -11.33
CA THR A 222 11.09 -26.04 -12.63
C THR A 222 9.67 -25.84 -13.18
N SER A 223 8.75 -26.77 -12.89
CA SER A 223 7.36 -26.69 -13.30
C SER A 223 6.50 -25.65 -12.56
N ASP A 224 6.91 -25.18 -11.36
CA ASP A 224 6.06 -24.34 -10.51
C ASP A 224 5.70 -23.01 -11.16
N SER A 225 6.62 -22.42 -11.96
CA SER A 225 6.36 -21.18 -12.70
C SER A 225 5.22 -21.34 -13.71
N ALA A 226 5.25 -22.39 -14.52
CA ALA A 226 4.22 -22.65 -15.52
C ALA A 226 2.88 -23.00 -14.86
N LEU A 227 2.89 -23.73 -13.75
CA LEU A 227 1.70 -24.04 -12.95
C LEU A 227 1.10 -22.78 -12.32
N LEU A 228 1.93 -21.86 -11.80
CA LEU A 228 1.46 -20.58 -11.26
C LEU A 228 0.84 -19.71 -12.36
N GLN A 229 1.47 -19.63 -13.53
CA GLN A 229 0.90 -18.93 -14.68
C GLN A 229 -0.43 -19.55 -15.14
N TYR A 230 -0.57 -20.87 -15.04
CA TYR A 230 -1.82 -21.56 -15.36
C TYR A 230 -2.92 -21.23 -14.34
N MET A 231 -2.61 -21.29 -13.04
CA MET A 231 -3.51 -20.95 -11.94
C MET A 231 -3.98 -19.49 -12.00
N SER A 232 -3.09 -18.56 -12.36
CA SER A 232 -3.39 -17.13 -12.41
C SER A 232 -4.53 -16.77 -13.38
N ASN A 233 -4.70 -17.54 -14.46
CA ASN A 233 -5.80 -17.37 -15.40
C ASN A 233 -7.16 -17.65 -14.76
N TYR A 234 -7.25 -18.66 -13.89
CA TYR A 234 -8.48 -18.96 -13.15
C TYR A 234 -8.76 -17.90 -12.07
N VAL A 235 -7.72 -17.40 -11.41
CA VAL A 235 -7.83 -16.28 -10.46
C VAL A 235 -8.41 -15.04 -11.15
N LEU A 236 -7.93 -14.71 -12.35
CA LEU A 236 -8.47 -13.61 -13.16
C LEU A 236 -9.97 -13.80 -13.47
N LEU A 237 -10.36 -15.00 -13.91
CA LEU A 237 -11.77 -15.32 -14.20
C LEU A 237 -12.66 -15.18 -12.96
N SER A 238 -12.22 -15.67 -11.80
CA SER A 238 -12.94 -15.53 -10.53
C SER A 238 -13.08 -14.06 -10.13
N TYR A 239 -12.00 -13.28 -10.27
CA TYR A 239 -12.02 -11.85 -9.95
C TYR A 239 -13.01 -11.08 -10.82
N ASP A 240 -12.95 -11.24 -12.14
CA ASP A 240 -13.84 -10.52 -13.07
C ASP A 240 -15.32 -10.84 -12.82
N GLN A 241 -15.64 -12.09 -12.45
CA GLN A 241 -17.00 -12.49 -12.09
C GLN A 241 -17.48 -11.85 -10.77
N ASN A 242 -16.60 -11.76 -9.78
CA ASN A 242 -16.92 -11.17 -8.48
C ASN A 242 -16.99 -9.64 -8.51
N LEU A 243 -16.17 -8.97 -9.35
CA LEU A 243 -16.20 -7.52 -9.53
C LEU A 243 -17.58 -7.03 -10.00
N MET A 244 -18.20 -7.75 -10.94
CA MET A 244 -19.55 -7.50 -11.44
C MET A 244 -20.62 -7.62 -10.34
N ARG A 245 -20.32 -8.28 -9.21
CA ARG A 245 -21.22 -8.39 -8.04
C ARG A 245 -20.98 -7.27 -7.03
N SER A 246 -19.73 -6.85 -6.85
CA SER A 246 -19.31 -5.90 -5.81
C SER A 246 -19.60 -4.43 -6.11
N GLU A 247 -19.95 -4.06 -7.35
CA GLU A 247 -20.38 -2.68 -7.68
C GLU A 247 -21.64 -2.20 -6.92
N ASN A 248 -22.25 -3.07 -6.10
CA ASN A 248 -23.41 -2.79 -5.26
C ASN A 248 -23.12 -2.52 -3.77
N SER A 249 -21.88 -2.25 -3.35
CA SER A 249 -21.58 -2.04 -1.91
C SER A 249 -20.62 -0.87 -1.66
N TYR A 250 -21.14 0.35 -1.80
CA TYR A 250 -20.50 1.52 -1.20
C TYR A 250 -20.82 1.56 0.30
N SER A 251 -19.78 1.65 1.14
CA SER A 251 -19.91 1.87 2.57
C SER A 251 -20.58 3.22 2.87
N SER A 252 -21.45 3.25 3.87
CA SER A 252 -22.50 4.24 4.01
C SER A 252 -22.10 5.55 4.69
N LEU A 253 -20.95 5.68 5.39
CA LEU A 253 -20.59 6.94 6.09
C LEU A 253 -19.42 7.72 5.46
N GLU A 254 -18.38 7.04 4.95
CA GLU A 254 -17.27 7.67 4.23
C GLU A 254 -17.78 8.54 3.08
N TYR A 255 -18.72 8.01 2.30
CA TYR A 255 -19.36 8.73 1.19
C TYR A 255 -19.94 10.07 1.64
N PHE A 256 -20.75 10.09 2.70
CA PHE A 256 -21.37 11.33 3.17
C PHE A 256 -20.35 12.32 3.72
N ILE A 257 -19.33 11.85 4.46
CA ILE A 257 -18.27 12.73 4.95
C ILE A 257 -17.55 13.39 3.77
N LYS A 258 -17.20 12.62 2.71
CA LYS A 258 -16.61 13.17 1.48
C LYS A 258 -17.50 14.24 0.82
N GLN A 259 -18.82 14.06 0.86
CA GLN A 259 -19.75 15.07 0.34
C GLN A 259 -19.77 16.35 1.18
N TYR A 260 -19.71 16.27 2.52
CA TYR A 260 -19.55 17.45 3.39
C TYR A 260 -18.20 18.17 3.11
N LEU A 261 -17.12 17.40 2.92
CA LEU A 261 -15.81 17.94 2.55
C LEU A 261 -15.81 18.61 1.16
N ASN A 262 -16.74 18.25 0.27
CA ASN A 262 -16.92 18.88 -1.03
C ASN A 262 -17.99 20.00 -1.05
N ASN A 263 -18.58 20.35 0.10
CA ASN A 263 -19.63 21.36 0.23
C ASN A 263 -20.92 21.01 -0.53
N GLN A 264 -21.22 19.72 -0.65
CA GLN A 264 -22.43 19.24 -1.33
C GLN A 264 -23.60 19.11 -0.34
N HIS A 265 -24.82 19.31 -0.82
CA HIS A 265 -26.03 19.14 -0.03
C HIS A 265 -26.37 17.64 0.09
N ILE A 266 -26.67 17.19 1.30
CA ILE A 266 -26.95 15.78 1.62
C ILE A 266 -28.31 15.67 2.30
N SER A 267 -28.96 14.52 2.17
CA SER A 267 -30.14 14.16 2.98
C SER A 267 -29.71 13.91 4.43
N ASP A 268 -30.10 14.80 5.35
CA ASP A 268 -29.82 14.67 6.79
C ASP A 268 -30.24 13.29 7.33
N ARG A 269 -31.37 12.77 6.84
CA ARG A 269 -31.91 11.46 7.22
C ARG A 269 -30.98 10.31 6.86
N ASP A 270 -30.38 10.33 5.66
CA ASP A 270 -29.53 9.21 5.22
C ASP A 270 -28.14 9.29 5.86
N PHE A 271 -27.66 10.49 6.13
CA PHE A 271 -26.46 10.70 6.93
C PHE A 271 -26.63 10.21 8.37
N GLU A 272 -27.75 10.52 9.02
CA GLU A 272 -28.07 10.00 10.36
C GLU A 272 -28.12 8.46 10.40
N LYS A 273 -28.73 7.82 9.39
CA LYS A 273 -28.71 6.34 9.29
C LYS A 273 -27.29 5.79 9.19
N ALA A 274 -26.42 6.44 8.42
CA ALA A 274 -25.03 6.04 8.27
C ALA A 274 -24.21 6.22 9.55
N LEU A 275 -24.53 7.24 10.36
CA LEU A 275 -23.95 7.39 11.70
C LEU A 275 -24.43 6.27 12.64
N MET A 276 -25.74 5.99 12.64
CA MET A 276 -26.34 4.97 13.50
C MET A 276 -25.77 3.56 13.26
N SER A 277 -25.39 3.22 12.02
CA SER A 277 -24.79 1.91 11.73
C SER A 277 -23.46 1.66 12.44
N LEU A 278 -22.80 2.73 12.91
CA LEU A 278 -21.54 2.68 13.67
C LEU A 278 -21.72 3.09 15.14
N ASN A 279 -22.96 3.26 15.61
CA ASN A 279 -23.29 3.83 16.92
C ASN A 279 -22.77 5.27 17.13
N TRP A 280 -22.59 6.03 16.06
CA TRP A 280 -22.23 7.44 16.11
C TRP A 280 -23.49 8.31 16.21
N LYS A 281 -23.39 9.47 16.87
CA LYS A 281 -24.47 10.47 16.93
C LYS A 281 -23.95 11.83 16.53
N ILE A 282 -24.83 12.68 15.99
CA ILE A 282 -24.45 14.03 15.56
C ILE A 282 -23.76 14.80 16.70
N ASP A 283 -24.29 14.74 17.91
CA ASP A 283 -23.87 15.50 19.09
C ASP A 283 -22.67 14.93 19.86
N HIS A 284 -22.17 13.74 19.49
CA HIS A 284 -20.92 13.22 20.05
C HIS A 284 -19.76 14.20 19.84
N THR A 285 -18.69 13.99 20.60
CA THR A 285 -17.45 14.75 20.48
C THR A 285 -16.53 14.09 19.47
N TYR A 286 -15.99 14.87 18.54
CA TYR A 286 -15.14 14.44 17.46
C TYR A 286 -13.85 15.26 17.37
N TYR A 287 -12.83 14.73 16.70
CA TYR A 287 -11.79 15.54 16.08
C TYR A 287 -11.42 14.95 14.71
N VAL A 288 -10.79 15.77 13.86
CA VAL A 288 -10.29 15.36 12.54
C VAL A 288 -8.76 15.36 12.57
N CYS A 289 -8.17 14.35 11.94
CA CYS A 289 -6.77 14.37 11.54
C CYS A 289 -6.64 14.45 10.02
N TYR A 290 -5.70 15.28 9.58
CA TYR A 290 -5.21 15.33 8.22
C TYR A 290 -3.79 14.78 8.22
N ILE A 291 -3.53 13.70 7.48
CA ILE A 291 -2.22 13.05 7.43
C ILE A 291 -1.72 13.14 5.99
N GLU A 292 -0.58 13.81 5.83
CA GLU A 292 0.09 13.96 4.54
C GLU A 292 0.72 12.64 4.11
N LEU A 293 0.43 12.23 2.88
CA LEU A 293 1.05 11.08 2.23
C LEU A 293 2.41 11.49 1.65
N THR A 294 3.41 10.63 1.79
CA THR A 294 4.70 10.83 1.10
C THR A 294 4.64 10.26 -0.31
N GLU A 295 5.67 10.53 -1.12
CA GLU A 295 5.81 9.88 -2.43
C GLU A 295 5.82 8.35 -2.35
N VAL A 296 6.25 7.77 -1.24
CA VAL A 296 6.28 6.32 -1.03
C VAL A 296 4.85 5.78 -0.99
N GLU A 297 3.96 6.35 -0.18
CA GLU A 297 2.59 5.84 -0.09
C GLU A 297 1.85 5.96 -1.42
N LEU A 298 2.04 7.08 -2.13
CA LEU A 298 1.40 7.35 -3.42
C LEU A 298 1.95 6.46 -4.54
N ARG A 299 3.28 6.29 -4.62
CA ARG A 299 3.92 5.46 -5.65
C ARG A 299 3.57 3.99 -5.51
N TYR A 300 3.30 3.55 -4.28
CA TYR A 300 3.18 2.13 -3.96
C TYR A 300 1.80 1.71 -3.44
N ASN A 301 0.76 2.52 -3.60
CA ASN A 301 -0.61 2.21 -3.18
C ASN A 301 -0.73 1.73 -1.71
N MET A 302 0.10 2.26 -0.81
CA MET A 302 0.08 1.87 0.62
C MET A 302 -1.02 2.59 1.40
N VAL A 303 -1.78 3.48 0.75
CA VAL A 303 -2.75 4.36 1.40
C VAL A 303 -3.79 3.55 2.19
N LYS A 304 -4.33 2.46 1.62
CA LYS A 304 -5.31 1.63 2.32
C LYS A 304 -4.71 0.83 3.48
N TYR A 305 -3.47 0.35 3.36
CA TYR A 305 -2.74 -0.24 4.48
C TYR A 305 -2.62 0.77 5.63
N GLN A 306 -2.18 2.00 5.33
CA GLN A 306 -2.06 3.06 6.34
C GLN A 306 -3.42 3.42 6.95
N CYS A 307 -4.47 3.53 6.13
CA CYS A 307 -5.84 3.74 6.63
C CYS A 307 -6.24 2.64 7.62
N SER A 308 -6.00 1.37 7.28
CA SER A 308 -6.33 0.24 8.16
C SER A 308 -5.52 0.25 9.46
N GLN A 309 -4.22 0.54 9.40
CA GLN A 309 -3.38 0.63 10.60
C GLN A 309 -3.89 1.73 11.55
N ILE A 310 -4.28 2.88 11.00
CA ILE A 310 -4.83 3.99 11.78
C ILE A 310 -6.22 3.62 12.33
N GLU A 311 -7.11 3.07 11.50
CA GLU A 311 -8.49 2.71 11.90
C GLU A 311 -8.51 1.68 13.04
N ASN A 312 -7.60 0.70 12.99
CA ASN A 312 -7.45 -0.33 14.03
C ASN A 312 -7.05 0.25 15.41
N LEU A 313 -6.39 1.40 15.48
CA LEU A 313 -6.11 2.07 16.76
C LEU A 313 -7.40 2.49 17.47
N PHE A 314 -8.47 2.73 16.72
CA PHE A 314 -9.72 3.29 17.21
C PHE A 314 -10.88 2.29 17.15
N THR A 315 -10.67 1.05 16.69
CA THR A 315 -11.68 -0.01 16.57
C THR A 315 -12.91 0.39 15.73
N SER A 316 -13.91 1.04 16.33
CA SER A 316 -15.13 1.56 15.66
C SER A 316 -15.35 3.05 15.92
N ALA A 317 -14.43 3.68 16.65
CA ALA A 317 -14.46 5.08 17.01
C ALA A 317 -13.76 5.97 15.97
N ALA A 318 -13.28 5.44 14.85
CA ALA A 318 -12.78 6.27 13.75
C ALA A 318 -13.27 5.77 12.39
N ILE A 319 -13.28 6.68 11.43
CA ILE A 319 -13.36 6.40 10.00
C ILE A 319 -12.13 7.00 9.35
N VAL A 320 -11.48 6.21 8.50
CA VAL A 320 -10.20 6.58 7.86
C VAL A 320 -10.25 6.35 6.37
N PHE A 321 -9.97 7.38 5.58
CA PHE A 321 -10.06 7.31 4.12
C PHE A 321 -9.10 8.25 3.41
N GLU A 322 -8.82 7.94 2.16
CA GLU A 322 -8.10 8.83 1.27
C GLU A 322 -9.00 9.95 0.75
N TYR A 323 -8.52 11.19 0.83
CA TYR A 323 -9.16 12.37 0.29
C TYR A 323 -8.10 13.40 -0.13
N ASN A 324 -8.19 13.91 -1.36
CA ASN A 324 -7.26 14.91 -1.93
C ASN A 324 -5.76 14.59 -1.69
N SER A 325 -5.34 13.36 -2.02
CA SER A 325 -3.96 12.88 -1.85
C SER A 325 -3.44 12.94 -0.41
N SER A 326 -4.34 12.76 0.57
CA SER A 326 -4.04 12.69 1.99
C SER A 326 -4.90 11.63 2.67
N ILE A 327 -4.51 11.19 3.87
CA ILE A 327 -5.37 10.37 4.72
C ILE A 327 -6.15 11.29 5.66
N THR A 328 -7.47 11.22 5.56
CA THR A 328 -8.40 11.89 6.48
C THR A 328 -8.91 10.89 7.49
N THR A 329 -8.79 11.24 8.77
CA THR A 329 -9.31 10.45 9.89
C THR A 329 -10.34 11.29 10.63
N VAL A 330 -11.56 10.78 10.81
CA VAL A 330 -12.55 11.37 11.71
C VAL A 330 -12.67 10.46 12.91
N ILE A 331 -12.40 10.98 14.11
CA ILE A 331 -12.38 10.21 15.36
C ILE A 331 -13.54 10.66 16.25
N ASN A 332 -14.34 9.72 16.73
CA ASN A 332 -15.41 9.85 17.71
C ASN A 332 -14.88 9.61 19.12
N LEU A 333 -14.53 10.69 19.82
CA LEU A 333 -14.03 10.65 21.20
C LEU A 333 -15.04 10.06 22.19
N SER A 334 -16.34 10.19 21.91
CA SER A 334 -17.39 9.66 22.80
C SER A 334 -17.44 8.12 22.85
N LEU A 335 -16.73 7.44 21.94
CA LEU A 335 -16.67 5.97 21.87
C LEU A 335 -15.29 5.42 22.29
N ILE A 336 -14.40 6.26 22.83
CA ILE A 336 -13.05 5.87 23.22
C ILE A 336 -12.93 5.94 24.75
N ASP A 337 -12.54 4.83 25.36
CA ASP A 337 -12.37 4.75 26.83
C ASP A 337 -11.16 5.54 27.33
N ASP A 338 -10.03 5.50 26.61
CA ASP A 338 -8.80 6.24 26.95
C ASP A 338 -8.25 7.05 25.76
N PRO A 339 -8.80 8.26 25.52
CA PRO A 339 -8.37 9.11 24.41
C PRO A 339 -6.89 9.49 24.42
N LYS A 340 -6.29 9.60 25.61
CA LYS A 340 -4.88 10.03 25.74
C LYS A 340 -3.93 8.95 25.24
N THR A 341 -4.16 7.71 25.66
CA THR A 341 -3.34 6.58 25.21
C THR A 341 -3.53 6.34 23.71
N THR A 342 -4.77 6.42 23.20
CA THR A 342 -5.01 6.23 21.76
C THR A 342 -4.35 7.32 20.92
N GLU A 343 -4.37 8.58 21.36
CA GLU A 343 -3.64 9.65 20.68
C GLU A 343 -2.12 9.44 20.72
N ALA A 344 -1.56 9.00 21.86
CA ALA A 344 -0.14 8.66 21.96
C ALA A 344 0.25 7.54 20.98
N ASN A 345 -0.60 6.51 20.83
CA ASN A 345 -0.39 5.43 19.86
C ASN A 345 -0.45 5.93 18.42
N LEU A 346 -1.37 6.85 18.09
CA LEU A 346 -1.42 7.48 16.77
C LEU A 346 -0.12 8.26 16.48
N ARG A 347 0.37 9.05 17.45
CA ARG A 347 1.63 9.80 17.31
C ARG A 347 2.81 8.85 17.04
N LEU A 348 2.89 7.74 17.77
CA LEU A 348 3.93 6.71 17.58
C LEU A 348 3.83 6.04 16.21
N LEU A 349 2.63 5.71 15.76
CA LEU A 349 2.40 5.13 14.43
C LEU A 349 2.88 6.08 13.34
N LEU A 350 2.47 7.35 13.38
CA LEU A 350 2.88 8.36 12.40
C LEU A 350 4.41 8.53 12.37
N GLN A 351 5.05 8.55 13.54
CA GLN A 351 6.50 8.61 13.63
C GLN A 351 7.19 7.37 13.01
N ASN A 352 6.71 6.17 13.31
CA ASN A 352 7.27 4.92 12.79
C ASN A 352 7.12 4.80 11.27
N SER A 353 6.00 5.30 10.73
CA SER A 353 5.72 5.31 9.28
C SER A 353 6.26 6.56 8.58
N ASN A 354 6.98 7.44 9.29
CA ASN A 354 7.48 8.72 8.79
C ASN A 354 6.40 9.61 8.12
N LEU A 355 5.16 9.51 8.61
CA LEU A 355 4.01 10.30 8.17
C LEU A 355 3.81 11.49 9.09
N LYS A 356 3.35 12.62 8.55
CA LYS A 356 3.06 13.82 9.34
C LYS A 356 1.58 14.13 9.33
N GLY A 357 1.05 14.50 10.49
CA GLY A 357 -0.37 14.78 10.66
C GLY A 357 -0.65 16.10 11.38
N GLY A 358 -1.77 16.72 11.03
CA GLY A 358 -2.36 17.81 11.79
C GLY A 358 -3.66 17.37 12.46
N LYS A 359 -3.95 17.90 13.65
CA LYS A 359 -5.13 17.60 14.47
C LYS A 359 -5.98 18.85 14.63
N SER A 360 -7.28 18.73 14.38
CA SER A 360 -8.26 19.79 14.64
C SER A 360 -8.52 19.97 16.13
N ARG A 361 -9.22 21.05 16.51
CA ARG A 361 -9.87 21.08 17.82
C ARG A 361 -10.92 19.99 17.94
N GLU A 362 -11.23 19.63 19.17
CA GLU A 362 -12.41 18.83 19.48
C GLU A 362 -13.68 19.62 19.15
N PHE A 363 -14.71 18.91 18.72
CA PHE A 363 -15.97 19.54 18.33
C PHE A 363 -17.16 18.64 18.50
N ASN A 364 -18.30 19.27 18.74
CA ASN A 364 -19.60 18.63 18.69
C ASN A 364 -20.27 18.94 17.35
N ASN A 365 -21.23 18.12 16.95
CA ASN A 365 -21.91 18.22 15.67
C ASN A 365 -21.00 17.88 14.48
N ILE A 366 -21.04 16.61 14.07
CA ILE A 366 -20.28 16.08 12.94
C ILE A 366 -20.57 16.78 11.60
N ASN A 367 -21.69 17.50 11.45
CA ASN A 367 -21.98 18.29 10.24
C ASN A 367 -20.91 19.38 10.01
N ASN A 368 -20.20 19.79 11.06
CA ASN A 368 -19.11 20.76 10.99
C ASN A 368 -17.77 20.16 10.52
N VAL A 369 -17.71 18.85 10.18
CA VAL A 369 -16.47 18.12 9.85
C VAL A 369 -15.57 18.85 8.85
N ARG A 370 -16.16 19.57 7.88
CA ARG A 370 -15.42 20.41 6.91
C ARG A 370 -14.54 21.47 7.58
N ASN A 371 -15.08 22.20 8.56
CA ASN A 371 -14.35 23.26 9.25
C ASN A 371 -13.17 22.69 10.04
N TYR A 372 -13.36 21.52 10.65
CA TYR A 372 -12.34 20.84 11.44
C TYR A 372 -11.31 20.13 10.57
N TYR A 373 -11.68 19.65 9.38
CA TYR A 373 -10.73 19.23 8.35
C TYR A 373 -9.79 20.38 7.94
N ILE A 374 -10.33 21.59 7.73
CA ILE A 374 -9.51 22.78 7.41
C ILE A 374 -8.57 23.12 8.57
N GLN A 375 -9.02 23.01 9.83
CA GLN A 375 -8.16 23.19 11.00
C GLN A 375 -7.02 22.18 11.02
N ALA A 376 -7.31 20.89 10.83
CA ALA A 376 -6.32 19.83 10.81
C ALA A 376 -5.27 20.05 9.71
N PHE A 377 -5.70 20.34 8.49
CA PHE A 377 -4.82 20.70 7.38
C PHE A 377 -3.94 21.91 7.73
N SER A 378 -4.54 22.98 8.26
CA SER A 378 -3.83 24.21 8.61
C SER A 378 -2.80 24.02 9.71
N ALA A 379 -3.11 23.16 10.70
CA ALA A 379 -2.19 22.82 11.77
C ALA A 379 -0.93 22.14 11.22
N LEU A 380 -1.08 21.22 10.27
CA LEU A 380 0.05 20.58 9.60
C LEU A 380 0.88 21.59 8.81
N GLU A 381 0.24 22.40 7.95
CA GLU A 381 0.93 23.34 7.07
C GLU A 381 1.73 24.40 7.84
N ILE A 382 1.09 25.03 8.82
CA ILE A 382 1.74 26.06 9.65
C ILE A 382 2.78 25.40 10.57
N GLY A 383 2.43 24.25 11.16
CA GLY A 383 3.30 23.52 12.07
C GLY A 383 4.59 23.07 11.42
N LYS A 384 4.54 22.54 10.18
CA LYS A 384 5.75 22.15 9.43
C LYS A 384 6.71 23.31 9.18
N SER A 385 6.19 24.51 8.92
CA SER A 385 7.00 25.71 8.75
C SER A 385 7.61 26.20 10.07
N ALA A 386 6.92 26.01 11.19
CA ALA A 386 7.38 26.44 12.51
C ALA A 386 8.37 25.45 13.17
N ASP A 387 8.08 24.15 13.11
CA ASP A 387 8.94 23.08 13.62
C ASP A 387 8.82 21.83 12.73
N SER A 388 9.80 21.62 11.87
CA SER A 388 9.82 20.51 10.92
C SER A 388 10.18 19.16 11.54
N ASN A 389 10.53 19.08 12.82
CA ASN A 389 10.90 17.82 13.47
C ASN A 389 9.72 17.09 14.12
N LEU A 390 8.57 17.77 14.24
CA LEU A 390 7.36 17.15 14.76
C LEU A 390 6.66 16.30 13.68
N TYR A 391 6.00 15.25 14.15
CA TYR A 391 5.17 14.36 13.31
C TYR A 391 3.68 14.64 13.48
N PHE A 392 3.29 15.39 14.51
CA PHE A 392 1.88 15.63 14.80
C PHE A 392 1.63 17.01 15.42
N TYR A 393 0.81 17.82 14.75
CA TYR A 393 0.62 19.24 15.02
C TYR A 393 -0.82 19.54 15.48
N ASN A 394 -1.01 20.12 16.67
CA ASN A 394 -2.37 20.45 17.13
C ASN A 394 -2.76 21.86 16.68
N PHE A 395 -3.98 22.02 16.15
CA PHE A 395 -4.46 23.34 15.70
C PHE A 395 -4.48 24.40 16.81
N GLU A 396 -4.68 24.01 18.08
CA GLU A 396 -4.64 24.94 19.21
C GLU A 396 -3.31 25.71 19.29
N ASP A 397 -2.20 25.04 18.98
CA ASP A 397 -0.85 25.60 19.04
C ASP A 397 -0.57 26.59 17.88
N TYR A 398 -1.40 26.54 16.82
CA TYR A 398 -1.21 27.30 15.58
C TYR A 398 -2.41 28.20 15.21
N CYS A 399 -3.41 28.31 16.08
CA CYS A 399 -4.66 29.02 15.78
C CYS A 399 -4.44 30.51 15.50
N LEU A 400 -3.53 31.17 16.23
CA LEU A 400 -3.22 32.59 16.03
C LEU A 400 -2.55 32.81 14.67
N GLN A 401 -1.56 32.00 14.33
CA GLN A 401 -0.86 32.05 13.05
C GLN A 401 -1.83 31.77 11.89
N TYR A 402 -2.77 30.84 12.06
CA TYR A 402 -3.83 30.61 11.09
C TYR A 402 -4.70 31.85 10.90
N MET A 403 -5.14 32.50 11.98
CA MET A 403 -5.93 33.74 11.90
C MET A 403 -5.16 34.85 11.18
N LEU A 404 -3.89 35.05 11.52
CA LEU A 404 -3.03 36.06 10.90
C LEU A 404 -2.84 35.79 9.41
N LYS A 405 -2.48 34.56 9.02
CA LYS A 405 -2.30 34.17 7.60
C LYS A 405 -3.56 34.43 6.76
N ASN A 406 -4.73 34.23 7.33
CA ASN A 406 -6.00 34.44 6.65
C ASN A 406 -6.55 35.86 6.77
N SER A 407 -6.00 36.73 7.63
CA SER A 407 -6.50 38.08 7.83
C SER A 407 -6.13 39.05 6.70
N TYR A 408 -5.04 38.77 5.97
CA TYR A 408 -4.55 39.65 4.91
C TYR A 408 -4.77 39.14 3.48
N GLN A 409 -5.18 37.88 3.31
CA GLN A 409 -5.51 37.27 2.01
C GLN A 409 -4.47 37.57 0.91
N ASN A 410 -4.78 38.50 -0.02
CA ASN A 410 -3.94 38.89 -1.16
C ASN A 410 -3.20 40.22 -0.95
N LEU A 411 -3.30 40.82 0.23
CA LEU A 411 -2.59 42.05 0.57
C LEU A 411 -1.14 41.76 0.94
N ILE A 412 -0.29 42.75 0.69
CA ILE A 412 1.10 42.75 1.15
C ILE A 412 1.08 42.95 2.68
N PRO A 413 1.68 42.05 3.49
CA PRO A 413 1.71 42.16 4.96
C PRO A 413 2.04 43.57 5.49
N GLU A 414 3.02 44.23 4.90
CA GLU A 414 3.49 45.57 5.27
C GLU A 414 2.42 46.64 5.03
N SER A 415 1.51 46.46 4.06
CA SER A 415 0.42 47.42 3.79
C SER A 415 -0.61 47.51 4.91
N LEU A 416 -0.65 46.50 5.78
CA LEU A 416 -1.51 46.46 6.94
C LEU A 416 -0.81 46.99 8.20
N CYS A 417 0.48 47.29 8.14
CA CYS A 417 1.23 47.80 9.28
C CYS A 417 1.10 49.33 9.37
N PRO A 418 1.10 49.92 10.59
CA PRO A 418 1.20 51.36 10.73
C PRO A 418 2.47 51.87 10.03
N SER A 419 2.38 52.96 9.27
CA SER A 419 3.53 53.55 8.56
C SER A 419 4.68 53.87 9.53
N GLY A 420 4.36 54.31 10.74
CA GLY A 420 5.33 54.56 11.81
C GLY A 420 6.06 53.30 12.30
N LEU A 421 5.42 52.13 12.28
CA LEU A 421 6.07 50.86 12.61
C LEU A 421 7.08 50.46 11.52
N ILE A 422 6.72 50.64 10.24
CA ILE A 422 7.61 50.37 9.10
C ILE A 422 8.84 51.28 9.17
N GLN A 423 8.62 52.59 9.36
CA GLN A 423 9.70 53.56 9.52
C GLN A 423 10.60 53.26 10.71
N MET A 424 10.01 52.83 11.84
CA MET A 424 10.77 52.44 13.02
C MET A 424 11.64 51.20 12.77
N ASN A 425 11.14 50.21 12.03
CA ASN A 425 11.90 49.02 11.67
C ASN A 425 13.08 49.35 10.72
N GLU A 426 12.87 50.25 9.76
CA GLU A 426 13.95 50.76 8.90
C GLU A 426 14.99 51.54 9.71
N TYR A 427 14.54 52.39 10.63
CA TYR A 427 15.42 53.14 11.52
C TYR A 427 16.26 52.21 12.40
N ASP A 428 15.65 51.15 12.94
CA ASP A 428 16.35 50.12 13.72
C ASP A 428 17.45 49.42 12.91
N LYS A 429 17.23 49.13 11.63
CA LYS A 429 18.24 48.51 10.75
C LYS A 429 19.44 49.43 10.50
N VAL A 430 19.21 50.74 10.36
CA VAL A 430 20.26 51.73 10.08
C VAL A 430 21.05 52.11 11.34
N HIS A 431 20.35 52.25 12.48
CA HIS A 431 20.92 52.82 13.71
C HIS A 431 21.11 51.82 14.84
N ASN A 432 20.73 50.55 14.65
CA ASN A 432 20.83 49.47 15.63
C ASN A 432 20.20 49.80 17.00
N THR A 433 19.06 50.52 16.98
CA THR A 433 18.41 51.06 18.18
C THR A 433 17.56 50.04 18.96
N GLN A 434 17.19 48.92 18.33
CA GLN A 434 16.40 47.83 18.93
C GLN A 434 15.02 48.29 19.45
N TYR A 435 14.41 49.30 18.85
CA TYR A 435 13.08 49.79 19.20
C TYR A 435 11.97 48.77 18.96
N VAL A 436 12.01 48.02 17.84
CA VAL A 436 11.07 46.92 17.56
C VAL A 436 11.14 45.85 18.65
N LEU A 437 12.36 45.42 19.02
CA LEU A 437 12.58 44.47 20.11
C LEU A 437 12.09 45.03 21.46
N THR A 438 12.33 46.32 21.70
CA THR A 438 11.87 47.00 22.93
C THR A 438 10.35 47.00 23.03
N LEU A 439 9.66 47.29 21.92
CA LEU A 439 8.20 47.26 21.84
C LEU A 439 7.64 45.85 22.00
N LYS A 440 8.20 44.86 21.31
CA LYS A 440 7.80 43.45 21.46
C LYS A 440 7.94 42.98 22.91
N THR A 441 9.07 43.30 23.54
CA THR A 441 9.32 42.96 24.95
C THR A 441 8.37 43.67 25.90
N TYR A 442 7.97 44.92 25.60
CA TYR A 442 6.98 45.65 26.38
C TYR A 442 5.63 44.91 26.41
N PHE A 443 5.15 44.44 25.24
CA PHE A 443 3.91 43.69 25.12
C PHE A 443 4.00 42.31 25.78
N GLU A 444 5.08 41.57 25.57
CA GLU A 444 5.32 40.26 26.21
C GLU A 444 5.34 40.35 27.75
N GLN A 445 5.76 41.49 28.31
CA GLN A 445 5.77 41.74 29.75
C GLN A 445 4.50 42.42 30.25
N LYS A 446 3.38 42.29 29.51
CA LYS A 446 2.05 42.81 29.89
C LYS A 446 2.09 44.31 30.19
N PHE A 447 2.76 45.08 29.34
CA PHE A 447 2.91 46.54 29.48
C PHE A 447 3.65 46.97 30.75
N ASN A 448 4.39 46.06 31.41
CA ASN A 448 5.17 46.38 32.60
C ASN A 448 6.58 46.84 32.23
N VAL A 449 6.81 48.15 32.29
CA VAL A 449 8.10 48.79 32.00
C VAL A 449 9.24 48.20 32.84
N THR A 450 9.02 47.93 34.12
CA THR A 450 10.07 47.45 35.03
C THR A 450 10.49 46.03 34.66
N HIS A 451 9.54 45.14 34.36
CA HIS A 451 9.83 43.78 33.92
C HIS A 451 10.45 43.75 32.52
N ALA A 452 9.95 44.58 31.60
CA ALA A 452 10.49 44.68 30.25
C ALA A 452 11.94 45.21 30.23
N ALA A 453 12.24 46.24 31.02
CA ALA A 453 13.59 46.75 31.19
C ALA A 453 14.55 45.68 31.73
N LYS A 454 14.10 44.92 32.74
CA LYS A 454 14.86 43.79 33.30
C LYS A 454 15.11 42.70 32.26
N LYS A 455 14.11 42.33 31.45
CA LYS A 455 14.23 41.30 30.39
C LYS A 455 15.22 41.71 29.30
N LEU A 456 15.32 43.00 28.99
CA LEU A 456 16.30 43.56 28.03
C LEU A 456 17.65 43.91 28.66
N TYR A 457 17.85 43.67 29.95
CA TYR A 457 19.07 44.05 30.68
C TYR A 457 19.42 45.55 30.56
N ILE A 458 18.42 46.42 30.53
CA ILE A 458 18.60 47.88 30.51
C ILE A 458 17.97 48.56 31.74
N HIS A 459 18.44 49.77 32.05
CA HIS A 459 17.86 50.56 33.14
C HIS A 459 16.42 51.01 32.81
N ARG A 460 15.55 51.07 33.83
CA ARG A 460 14.14 51.48 33.69
C ARG A 460 14.00 52.83 32.97
N THR A 461 14.84 53.80 33.32
CA THR A 461 14.84 55.14 32.70
C THR A 461 15.11 55.07 31.20
N THR A 462 16.11 54.29 30.79
CA THR A 462 16.45 54.08 29.38
C THR A 462 15.30 53.41 28.63
N PHE A 463 14.61 52.44 29.26
CA PHE A 463 13.42 51.83 28.65
C PHE A 463 12.31 52.86 28.42
N ILE A 464 12.03 53.72 29.39
CA ILE A 464 11.01 54.79 29.27
C ILE A 464 11.36 55.76 28.14
N GLU A 465 12.64 56.14 28.02
CA GLU A 465 13.09 57.00 26.93
C GLU A 465 12.91 56.34 25.56
N ARG A 466 13.28 55.05 25.43
CA ARG A 466 13.04 54.27 24.21
C ARG A 466 11.54 54.19 23.91
N LEU A 467 10.71 53.90 24.90
CA LEU A 467 9.26 53.79 24.74
C LEU A 467 8.63 55.13 24.32
N SER A 468 9.12 56.26 24.84
CA SER A 468 8.70 57.59 24.41
C SER A 468 9.03 57.86 22.95
N ARG A 469 10.25 57.49 22.51
CA ARG A 469 10.64 57.59 21.09
C ARG A 469 9.81 56.66 20.20
N ILE A 470 9.53 55.44 20.64
CA ILE A 470 8.67 54.48 19.95
C ILE A 470 7.26 55.06 19.75
N LYS A 471 6.67 55.66 20.80
CA LYS A 471 5.36 56.34 20.68
C LYS A 471 5.37 57.44 19.63
N ASN A 472 6.44 58.24 19.57
CA ASN A 472 6.59 59.28 18.55
C ASN A 472 6.75 58.73 17.13
N PHE A 473 7.43 57.61 16.95
CA PHE A 473 7.54 56.94 15.64
C PHE A 473 6.19 56.42 15.17
N ILE A 474 5.49 55.68 16.02
CA ILE A 474 4.31 54.91 15.63
C ILE A 474 3.07 55.80 15.53
N GLY A 475 2.96 56.82 16.38
CA GLY A 475 1.80 57.72 16.40
C GLY A 475 0.52 57.07 16.92
N ILE A 476 0.65 55.97 17.67
CA ILE A 476 -0.45 55.20 18.28
C ILE A 476 -0.57 55.53 19.77
N ASP A 477 -1.79 55.65 20.26
CA ASP A 477 -2.12 55.73 21.68
C ASP A 477 -2.02 54.35 22.35
N PHE A 478 -1.14 54.25 23.34
CA PHE A 478 -0.90 53.00 24.07
C PHE A 478 -1.94 52.78 25.19
N GLU A 479 -2.80 53.76 25.44
CA GLU A 479 -3.94 53.62 26.35
C GLU A 479 -5.21 53.13 25.61
N ASP A 480 -5.27 53.24 24.27
CA ASP A 480 -6.35 52.66 23.48
C ASP A 480 -6.09 51.17 23.21
N SER A 481 -6.92 50.33 23.84
CA SER A 481 -6.87 48.87 23.70
C SER A 481 -6.93 48.36 22.24
N ARG A 482 -7.66 49.04 21.35
CA ARG A 482 -7.78 48.65 19.93
C ARG A 482 -6.53 49.02 19.15
N GLU A 483 -5.93 50.18 19.42
CA GLU A 483 -4.68 50.56 18.75
C GLU A 483 -3.50 49.71 19.23
N CYS A 484 -3.45 49.35 20.52
CA CYS A 484 -2.51 48.35 21.02
C CYS A 484 -2.71 46.98 20.37
N LEU A 485 -3.95 46.51 20.26
CA LEU A 485 -4.23 45.23 19.58
C LEU A 485 -3.79 45.27 18.11
N TYR A 486 -4.10 46.36 17.40
CA TYR A 486 -3.66 46.55 16.01
C TYR A 486 -2.13 46.52 15.90
N LEU A 487 -1.43 47.21 16.80
CA LEU A 487 0.03 47.23 16.82
C LEU A 487 0.64 45.87 17.17
N MET A 488 0.02 45.10 18.07
CA MET A 488 0.44 43.73 18.38
C MET A 488 0.26 42.80 17.17
N ILE A 489 -0.87 42.89 16.47
CA ILE A 489 -1.12 42.12 15.23
C ILE A 489 -0.11 42.49 14.14
N ALA A 490 0.14 43.79 13.93
CA ALA A 490 1.10 44.27 12.95
C ALA A 490 2.53 43.75 13.23
N LEU A 491 2.94 43.68 14.50
CA LEU A 491 4.23 43.10 14.89
C LEU A 491 4.31 41.59 14.63
N GLU A 492 3.21 40.85 14.75
CA GLU A 492 3.18 39.42 14.42
C GLU A 492 3.20 39.18 12.91
N ILE A 493 2.57 40.06 12.12
CA ILE A 493 2.57 39.99 10.64
C ILE A 493 3.98 40.25 10.06
N MET A 494 4.82 41.04 10.75
CA MET A 494 6.19 41.35 10.32
C MET A 494 7.24 40.29 10.68
N ASN A 495 6.91 39.33 11.55
CA ASN A 495 7.80 38.22 11.94
C ASN A 495 7.67 37.06 10.95
#